data_AF-A0AAE3R1G7-F1
#
_entry.id   AF-A0AAE3R1G7-F1
#
_cell.length_a   1.000
_cell.length_b   1.000
_cell.length_c   1.000
_cell.angle_alpha   90.00
_cell.angle_beta   90.00
_cell.angle_gamma   90.00
#
_symmetry.space_group_name_H-M   'P 1'
#
loop_
_entity.id
_entity.type
_entity.pdbx_description
1 polymer ?
#
loop_
_entity_poly.entity_id
_entity_poly.type
_entity_poly.pdbx_seq_one_letter_code
_entity_poly.pdbx_strand_id
1 'polypeptide(L)'
;MKTTKLTFLAVLMCLFTISFTLPSCESKTERAAENVEDEKEDVQEAQRDAQGNVAEEQAELDSARVDLAEAWMKEREDMRMELQEERVKLDTKINDLETDMKAAKADAKEDYRKAIADLREERREMDAKTDRLQNSTKANWEETKADVRQTADRVEAKLKKAGKDVKDYFKGDN
;
A
#
# COMPACT_ATOMS: atom_id res chain seq x y z
N MET A 1 24.01 -16.12 -32.59
CA MET A 1 25.26 -16.67 -32.01
C MET A 1 25.71 -15.69 -30.93
N LYS A 2 25.79 -15.99 -29.63
CA LYS A 2 25.91 -17.26 -28.90
C LYS A 2 25.13 -17.15 -27.57
N THR A 3 24.42 -18.22 -27.25
CA THR A 3 23.83 -18.53 -25.94
C THR A 3 24.92 -19.07 -25.01
N THR A 4 24.92 -18.62 -23.74
CA THR A 4 25.75 -19.15 -22.64
C THR A 4 25.35 -18.37 -21.38
N LYS A 5 24.94 -18.91 -20.22
CA LYS A 5 24.88 -20.27 -19.71
C LYS A 5 23.72 -20.36 -18.71
N LEU A 6 22.84 -21.32 -18.94
CA LEU A 6 22.04 -22.01 -17.93
C LEU A 6 23.01 -22.81 -17.03
N THR A 7 22.54 -23.24 -15.85
CA THR A 7 23.13 -24.26 -14.93
C THR A 7 23.91 -23.77 -13.71
N PHE A 8 23.18 -23.28 -12.71
CA PHE A 8 23.41 -23.48 -11.28
C PHE A 8 21.97 -23.54 -10.72
N LEU A 9 21.39 -24.69 -10.39
CA LEU A 9 21.59 -25.37 -9.13
C LEU A 9 20.80 -26.71 -9.18
N ALA A 10 21.33 -27.70 -9.91
CA ALA A 10 20.81 -29.07 -9.88
C ALA A 10 21.72 -29.90 -8.96
N VAL A 11 21.43 -29.85 -7.66
CA VAL A 11 22.01 -30.76 -6.67
C VAL A 11 20.90 -31.74 -6.29
N LEU A 12 21.30 -33.02 -6.16
CA LEU A 12 20.53 -34.15 -5.67
C LEU A 12 19.82 -35.05 -6.70
N MET A 13 20.58 -35.51 -7.70
CA MET A 13 20.30 -36.77 -8.39
C MET A 13 21.44 -37.76 -8.10
N CYS A 14 21.41 -38.38 -6.92
CA CYS A 14 22.22 -39.58 -6.64
C CYS A 14 21.50 -40.79 -7.22
N LEU A 15 21.89 -41.16 -8.43
CA LEU A 15 21.64 -42.46 -9.05
C LEU A 15 22.21 -43.56 -8.15
N PHE A 16 21.32 -44.20 -7.39
CA PHE A 16 21.62 -45.43 -6.66
C PHE A 16 21.48 -46.61 -7.64
N THR A 17 22.48 -46.80 -8.51
CA THR A 17 22.62 -48.03 -9.29
C THR A 17 23.26 -49.10 -8.42
N ILE A 18 22.45 -49.83 -7.65
CA ILE A 18 22.88 -51.12 -7.09
C ILE A 18 22.53 -52.20 -8.11
N SER A 19 23.57 -52.74 -8.74
CA SER A 19 23.53 -53.99 -9.47
C SER A 19 23.06 -55.11 -8.54
N PHE A 20 21.84 -55.59 -8.75
CA PHE A 20 21.27 -56.73 -8.05
C PHE A 20 21.72 -58.02 -8.77
N THR A 21 22.87 -58.57 -8.39
CA THR A 21 23.22 -59.95 -8.73
C THR A 21 22.64 -60.87 -7.66
N LEU A 22 21.64 -61.66 -8.05
CA LEU A 22 21.04 -62.72 -7.24
C LEU A 22 22.02 -63.89 -7.04
N PRO A 23 22.03 -64.48 -5.84
CA PRO A 23 22.00 -65.93 -5.72
C PRO A 23 20.71 -66.36 -5.00
N SER A 24 20.00 -67.29 -5.64
CA SER A 24 18.83 -67.97 -5.11
C SER A 24 19.15 -68.67 -3.78
N CYS A 25 18.39 -68.36 -2.72
CA CYS A 25 18.10 -69.27 -1.62
C CYS A 25 16.84 -68.83 -0.85
N GLU A 26 15.76 -69.52 -1.18
CA GLU A 26 14.43 -69.68 -0.60
C GLU A 26 14.35 -69.57 0.95
N SER A 27 13.37 -68.78 1.46
CA SER A 27 12.83 -68.69 2.86
C SER A 27 12.92 -67.35 3.62
N LYS A 28 13.42 -66.26 3.03
CA LYS A 28 13.54 -64.94 3.71
C LYS A 28 12.91 -63.75 2.97
N THR A 29 11.99 -64.02 2.05
CA THR A 29 11.43 -62.98 1.16
C THR A 29 10.10 -62.38 1.65
N GLU A 30 9.39 -63.01 2.59
CA GLU A 30 8.12 -62.46 3.11
C GLU A 30 8.33 -61.34 4.15
N ARG A 31 9.32 -61.44 5.05
CA ARG A 31 9.56 -60.42 6.09
C ARG A 31 10.24 -59.13 5.61
N ALA A 32 10.88 -59.16 4.44
CA ALA A 32 11.52 -57.97 3.86
C ALA A 32 10.56 -57.17 2.97
N ALA A 33 9.48 -57.79 2.49
CA ALA A 33 8.44 -57.09 1.74
C ALA A 33 7.47 -56.37 2.69
N GLU A 34 7.06 -57.02 3.78
CA GLU A 34 6.14 -56.47 4.81
C GLU A 34 6.73 -55.22 5.50
N ASN A 35 7.99 -55.26 5.95
CA ASN A 35 8.65 -54.08 6.55
C ASN A 35 8.87 -52.91 5.58
N VAL A 36 8.95 -53.16 4.27
CA VAL A 36 9.15 -52.10 3.26
C VAL A 36 7.81 -51.49 2.82
N GLU A 37 6.71 -52.19 3.03
CA GLU A 37 5.36 -51.69 2.74
C GLU A 37 4.89 -50.78 3.89
N ASP A 38 5.09 -51.20 5.14
CA ASP A 38 4.80 -50.39 6.34
C ASP A 38 5.65 -49.10 6.39
N GLU A 39 6.97 -49.17 6.14
CA GLU A 39 7.83 -47.97 6.11
C GLU A 39 7.49 -47.01 4.96
N LYS A 40 6.91 -47.50 3.85
CA LYS A 40 6.45 -46.64 2.74
C LYS A 40 5.14 -45.94 3.06
N GLU A 41 4.28 -46.57 3.86
CA GLU A 41 3.02 -45.98 4.32
C GLU A 41 3.31 -44.84 5.31
N ASP A 42 4.21 -45.05 6.27
CA ASP A 42 4.66 -44.03 7.23
C ASP A 42 5.30 -42.80 6.54
N VAL A 43 6.14 -43.02 5.52
CA VAL A 43 6.76 -41.93 4.74
C VAL A 43 5.72 -41.20 3.89
N GLN A 44 4.74 -41.90 3.31
CA GLN A 44 3.66 -41.25 2.56
C GLN A 44 2.74 -40.42 3.47
N GLU A 45 2.41 -40.92 4.66
CA GLU A 45 1.59 -40.20 5.63
C GLU A 45 2.33 -38.93 6.12
N ALA A 46 3.58 -39.06 6.54
CA ALA A 46 4.41 -37.91 6.91
C ALA A 46 4.57 -36.90 5.76
N GLN A 47 4.67 -37.37 4.50
CA GLN A 47 4.76 -36.48 3.34
C GLN A 47 3.41 -35.79 3.03
N ARG A 48 2.27 -36.47 3.22
CA ARG A 48 0.94 -35.85 3.08
C ARG A 48 0.67 -34.84 4.18
N ASP A 49 1.05 -35.13 5.42
CA ASP A 49 0.90 -34.21 6.56
C ASP A 49 1.80 -32.99 6.39
N ALA A 50 3.06 -33.17 5.97
CA ALA A 50 3.94 -32.07 5.64
C ALA A 50 3.39 -31.21 4.47
N GLN A 51 2.81 -31.83 3.45
CA GLN A 51 2.15 -31.11 2.35
C GLN A 51 0.88 -30.37 2.80
N GLY A 52 0.08 -30.98 3.67
CA GLY A 52 -1.11 -30.38 4.27
C GLY A 52 -0.77 -29.14 5.09
N ASN A 53 0.21 -29.25 5.99
CA ASN A 53 0.68 -28.12 6.81
C ASN A 53 1.24 -26.96 5.95
N VAL A 54 2.01 -27.28 4.90
CA VAL A 54 2.52 -26.25 3.97
C VAL A 54 1.38 -25.60 3.18
N ALA A 55 0.36 -26.36 2.77
CA ALA A 55 -0.79 -25.81 2.05
C ALA A 55 -1.64 -24.90 2.95
N GLU A 56 -1.84 -25.28 4.22
CA GLU A 56 -2.55 -24.47 5.21
C GLU A 56 -1.79 -23.18 5.54
N GLU A 57 -0.49 -23.25 5.82
CA GLU A 57 0.34 -22.07 6.08
C GLU A 57 0.38 -21.13 4.86
N GLN A 58 0.45 -21.68 3.63
CA GLN A 58 0.38 -20.90 2.41
C GLN A 58 -0.98 -20.20 2.25
N ALA A 59 -2.08 -20.87 2.59
CA ALA A 59 -3.42 -20.30 2.55
C ALA A 59 -3.59 -19.15 3.57
N GLU A 60 -3.06 -19.31 4.78
CA GLU A 60 -3.06 -18.24 5.79
C GLU A 60 -2.23 -17.02 5.34
N LEU A 61 -1.05 -17.25 4.78
CA LEU A 61 -0.20 -16.18 4.24
C LEU A 61 -0.87 -15.44 3.09
N ASP A 62 -1.56 -16.16 2.20
CA ASP A 62 -2.27 -15.55 1.08
C ASP A 62 -3.50 -14.77 1.57
N SER A 63 -4.22 -15.26 2.58
CA SER A 63 -5.29 -14.50 3.24
C SER A 63 -4.76 -13.21 3.86
N ALA A 64 -3.68 -13.27 4.65
CA ALA A 64 -3.09 -12.09 5.28
C ALA A 64 -2.60 -11.05 4.25
N ARG A 65 -2.13 -11.50 3.08
CA ARG A 65 -1.73 -10.61 1.97
C ARG A 65 -2.93 -9.89 1.36
N VAL A 66 -4.06 -10.57 1.20
CA VAL A 66 -5.32 -9.99 0.73
C VAL A 66 -5.80 -8.93 1.73
N ASP A 67 -5.87 -9.27 3.02
CA ASP A 67 -6.32 -8.35 4.07
C ASP A 67 -5.46 -7.08 4.12
N LEU A 68 -4.14 -7.21 4.02
CA LEU A 68 -3.23 -6.07 3.98
C LEU A 68 -3.43 -5.22 2.71
N ALA A 69 -3.74 -5.84 1.57
CA ALA A 69 -4.03 -5.10 0.34
C ALA A 69 -5.35 -4.33 0.46
N GLU A 70 -6.39 -4.93 1.01
CA GLU A 70 -7.68 -4.28 1.24
C GLU A 70 -7.57 -3.11 2.23
N ALA A 71 -6.89 -3.32 3.35
CA ALA A 71 -6.66 -2.27 4.36
C ALA A 71 -5.92 -1.06 3.76
N TRP A 72 -4.88 -1.31 2.96
CA TRP A 72 -4.14 -0.25 2.27
C TRP A 72 -5.00 0.51 1.26
N MET A 73 -5.80 -0.21 0.46
CA MET A 73 -6.71 0.40 -0.51
C MET A 73 -7.77 1.26 0.19
N LYS A 74 -8.30 0.80 1.32
CA LYS A 74 -9.27 1.53 2.13
C LYS A 74 -8.67 2.80 2.72
N GLU A 75 -7.50 2.72 3.35
CA GLU A 75 -6.81 3.89 3.92
C GLU A 75 -6.55 4.95 2.84
N ARG A 76 -6.13 4.52 1.64
CA ARG A 76 -5.92 5.41 0.51
C ARG A 76 -7.18 6.11 0.03
N GLU A 77 -8.30 5.38 -0.02
CA GLU A 77 -9.58 5.96 -0.40
C GLU A 77 -10.12 6.92 0.66
N ASP A 78 -9.99 6.58 1.94
CA ASP A 78 -10.37 7.44 3.07
C ASP A 78 -9.60 8.78 2.99
N MET A 79 -8.27 8.74 2.81
CA MET A 79 -7.45 9.95 2.63
C MET A 79 -7.81 10.75 1.37
N ARG A 80 -8.23 10.08 0.29
CA ARG A 80 -8.66 10.75 -0.94
C ARG A 80 -9.95 11.54 -0.69
N MET A 81 -10.89 10.97 0.07
CA MET A 81 -12.13 11.64 0.45
C MET A 81 -11.86 12.84 1.36
N GLU A 82 -11.01 12.68 2.37
CA GLU A 82 -10.61 13.78 3.26
C GLU A 82 -9.99 14.96 2.50
N LEU A 83 -9.06 14.68 1.57
CA LEU A 83 -8.48 15.71 0.69
C LEU A 83 -9.54 16.41 -0.18
N GLN A 84 -10.51 15.66 -0.69
CA GLN A 84 -11.58 16.21 -1.50
C GLN A 84 -12.48 17.14 -0.67
N GLU A 85 -12.77 16.82 0.59
CA GLU A 85 -13.51 17.68 1.50
C GLU A 85 -12.75 18.97 1.83
N GLU A 86 -11.47 18.88 2.14
CA GLU A 86 -10.62 20.06 2.39
C GLU A 86 -10.51 20.95 1.14
N ARG A 87 -10.43 20.34 -0.05
CA ARG A 87 -10.45 21.06 -1.32
C ARG A 87 -11.74 21.86 -1.51
N VAL A 88 -12.90 21.28 -1.16
CA VAL A 88 -14.17 22.00 -1.23
C VAL A 88 -14.19 23.18 -0.27
N LYS A 89 -13.73 23.01 0.97
CA LYS A 89 -13.63 24.13 1.94
C LYS A 89 -12.73 25.24 1.41
N LEU A 90 -11.62 24.88 0.77
CA LEU A 90 -10.67 25.81 0.16
C LEU A 90 -11.30 26.59 -1.00
N ASP A 91 -11.96 25.89 -1.94
CA ASP A 91 -12.65 26.50 -3.09
C ASP A 91 -13.76 27.46 -2.59
N THR A 92 -14.54 27.07 -1.57
CA THR A 92 -15.55 27.95 -0.95
C THR A 92 -14.90 29.20 -0.36
N LYS A 93 -13.83 29.06 0.44
CA LYS A 93 -13.20 30.22 1.06
C LYS A 93 -12.58 31.18 0.04
N ILE A 94 -12.02 30.67 -1.05
CA ILE A 94 -11.54 31.50 -2.17
C ILE A 94 -12.69 32.32 -2.76
N ASN A 95 -13.84 31.70 -3.02
CA ASN A 95 -15.02 32.39 -3.58
C ASN A 95 -15.57 33.47 -2.62
N ASP A 96 -15.59 33.19 -1.32
CA ASP A 96 -16.00 34.17 -0.30
C ASP A 96 -15.06 35.38 -0.31
N LEU A 97 -13.74 35.14 -0.28
CA LEU A 97 -12.73 36.21 -0.32
C LEU A 97 -12.82 37.03 -1.62
N GLU A 98 -13.08 36.39 -2.76
CA GLU A 98 -13.28 37.10 -4.02
C GLU A 98 -14.53 37.99 -4.01
N THR A 99 -15.56 37.57 -3.28
CA THR A 99 -16.79 38.34 -3.10
C THR A 99 -16.54 39.52 -2.16
N ASP A 100 -15.94 39.28 -1.00
CA ASP A 100 -15.59 40.32 -0.02
C ASP A 100 -14.64 41.36 -0.62
N MET A 101 -13.65 40.92 -1.40
CA MET A 101 -12.71 41.80 -2.10
C MET A 101 -13.42 42.79 -3.05
N LYS A 102 -14.53 42.40 -3.68
CA LYS A 102 -15.29 43.30 -4.57
C LYS A 102 -15.92 44.46 -3.78
N ALA A 103 -16.37 44.20 -2.56
CA ALA A 103 -16.96 45.19 -1.65
C ALA A 103 -15.91 45.97 -0.84
N ALA A 104 -14.67 45.46 -0.74
CA ALA A 104 -13.61 46.07 0.05
C ALA A 104 -13.10 47.40 -0.51
N LYS A 105 -12.56 48.24 0.38
CA LYS A 105 -11.82 49.48 0.05
C LYS A 105 -10.50 49.15 -0.67
N ALA A 106 -9.94 50.14 -1.37
CA ALA A 106 -8.80 49.93 -2.28
C ALA A 106 -7.53 49.43 -1.58
N ASP A 107 -7.29 49.89 -0.35
CA ASP A 107 -6.21 49.50 0.55
C ASP A 107 -6.32 48.03 0.98
N ALA A 108 -7.51 47.56 1.34
CA ALA A 108 -7.74 46.16 1.75
C ALA A 108 -7.66 45.16 0.58
N LYS A 109 -7.91 45.60 -0.66
CA LYS A 109 -7.90 44.71 -1.85
C LYS A 109 -6.55 44.01 -2.07
N GLU A 110 -5.44 44.62 -1.66
CA GLU A 110 -4.13 43.97 -1.79
C GLU A 110 -4.02 42.73 -0.91
N ASP A 111 -4.49 42.81 0.33
CA ASP A 111 -4.45 41.69 1.28
C ASP A 111 -5.37 40.56 0.85
N TYR A 112 -6.57 40.87 0.34
CA TYR A 112 -7.45 39.88 -0.28
C TYR A 112 -6.77 39.17 -1.45
N ARG A 113 -6.10 39.90 -2.36
CA ARG A 113 -5.41 39.30 -3.50
C ARG A 113 -4.30 38.35 -3.05
N LYS A 114 -3.53 38.71 -2.03
CA LYS A 114 -2.49 37.85 -1.46
C LYS A 114 -3.10 36.58 -0.86
N ALA A 115 -4.12 36.71 -0.02
CA ALA A 115 -4.80 35.56 0.58
C ALA A 115 -5.41 34.62 -0.48
N ILE A 116 -6.08 35.16 -1.50
CA ILE A 116 -6.63 34.38 -2.61
C ILE A 116 -5.52 33.66 -3.40
N ALA A 117 -4.39 34.34 -3.66
CA ALA A 117 -3.27 33.74 -4.37
C ALA A 117 -2.65 32.59 -3.57
N ASP A 118 -2.42 32.78 -2.28
CA ASP A 118 -1.85 31.78 -1.37
C ASP A 118 -2.75 30.53 -1.26
N LEU A 119 -4.07 30.73 -1.19
CA LEU A 119 -5.04 29.63 -1.13
C LEU A 119 -5.14 28.89 -2.48
N ARG A 120 -5.07 29.61 -3.60
CA ARG A 120 -5.04 29.01 -4.94
C ARG A 120 -3.78 28.17 -5.17
N GLU A 121 -2.66 28.56 -4.58
CA GLU A 121 -1.43 27.76 -4.60
C GLU A 121 -1.61 26.45 -3.83
N GLU A 122 -2.11 26.51 -2.60
CA GLU A 122 -2.38 25.28 -1.82
C GLU A 122 -3.40 24.38 -2.53
N ARG A 123 -4.40 24.95 -3.21
CA ARG A 123 -5.37 24.18 -4.00
C ARG A 123 -4.68 23.38 -5.10
N ARG A 124 -3.72 23.99 -5.81
CA ARG A 124 -2.93 23.30 -6.84
C ARG A 124 -2.05 22.23 -6.23
N GLU A 125 -1.44 22.50 -5.08
CA GLU A 125 -0.63 21.49 -4.39
C GLU A 125 -1.48 20.31 -3.90
N MET A 126 -2.67 20.58 -3.38
CA MET A 126 -3.62 19.56 -2.94
C MET A 126 -4.09 18.67 -4.10
N ASP A 127 -4.32 19.24 -5.28
CA ASP A 127 -4.60 18.45 -6.50
C ASP A 127 -3.40 17.53 -6.83
N ALA A 128 -2.17 18.07 -6.82
CA ALA A 128 -0.97 17.28 -7.07
C ALA A 128 -0.75 16.17 -6.02
N LYS A 129 -1.07 16.42 -4.75
CA LYS A 129 -1.03 15.39 -3.69
C LYS A 129 -2.12 14.35 -3.86
N THR A 130 -3.29 14.73 -4.37
CA THR A 130 -4.37 13.78 -4.72
C THR A 130 -3.91 12.85 -5.84
N ASP A 131 -3.28 13.38 -6.88
CA ASP A 131 -2.71 12.58 -7.96
C ASP A 131 -1.58 11.66 -7.46
N ARG A 132 -0.71 12.17 -6.58
CA ARG A 132 0.35 11.37 -5.94
C ARG A 132 -0.25 10.23 -5.10
N LEU A 133 -1.29 10.52 -4.34
CA LEU A 133 -2.00 9.55 -3.50
C LEU A 133 -2.58 8.42 -4.35
N GLN A 134 -3.24 8.74 -5.47
CA GLN A 134 -3.80 7.74 -6.39
C GLN A 134 -2.73 6.82 -7.00
N ASN A 135 -1.55 7.38 -7.30
CA ASN A 135 -0.42 6.66 -7.90
C ASN A 135 0.56 6.08 -6.87
N SER A 136 0.23 6.14 -5.57
CA SER A 136 1.06 5.59 -4.51
C SER A 136 1.07 4.06 -4.54
N THR A 137 2.16 3.50 -4.04
CA THR A 137 2.41 2.07 -3.88
C THR A 137 2.63 1.77 -2.40
N LYS A 138 2.59 0.50 -2.00
CA LYS A 138 2.95 0.11 -0.62
C LYS A 138 4.35 0.59 -0.22
N ALA A 139 5.30 0.68 -1.16
CA ALA A 139 6.69 1.06 -0.88
C ALA A 139 6.87 2.54 -0.54
N ASN A 140 6.07 3.44 -1.11
CA ASN A 140 6.13 4.89 -0.87
C ASN A 140 4.92 5.42 -0.08
N TRP A 141 4.17 4.51 0.56
CA TRP A 141 2.92 4.83 1.22
C TRP A 141 3.12 5.81 2.38
N GLU A 142 4.02 5.51 3.30
CA GLU A 142 4.26 6.35 4.49
C GLU A 142 4.74 7.75 4.13
N GLU A 143 5.59 7.88 3.12
CA GLU A 143 6.04 9.18 2.61
C GLU A 143 4.88 9.95 1.98
N THR A 144 4.06 9.28 1.17
CA THR A 144 2.87 9.90 0.55
C THR A 144 1.88 10.37 1.61
N LYS A 145 1.68 9.59 2.68
CA LYS A 145 0.82 9.96 3.80
C LYS A 145 1.33 11.20 4.52
N ALA A 146 2.62 11.24 4.83
CA ALA A 146 3.23 12.37 5.51
C ALA A 146 3.07 13.66 4.69
N ASP A 147 3.33 13.58 3.38
CA ASP A 147 3.15 14.69 2.45
C ASP A 147 1.71 15.21 2.39
N VAL A 148 0.74 14.30 2.27
CA VAL A 148 -0.69 14.65 2.22
C VAL A 148 -1.10 15.35 3.51
N ARG A 149 -0.74 14.80 4.67
CA ARG A 149 -1.05 15.39 5.98
C ARG A 149 -0.44 16.78 6.14
N GLN A 150 0.83 16.92 5.75
CA GLN A 150 1.50 18.22 5.82
C GLN A 150 0.81 19.26 4.94
N THR A 151 0.36 18.90 3.74
CA THR A 151 -0.41 19.81 2.88
C THR A 151 -1.75 20.16 3.50
N ALA A 152 -2.48 19.19 4.04
CA ALA A 152 -3.75 19.44 4.73
C ALA A 152 -3.58 20.40 5.93
N ASP A 153 -2.56 20.21 6.76
CA ASP A 153 -2.26 21.08 7.90
C ASP A 153 -1.97 22.53 7.46
N ARG A 154 -1.22 22.71 6.37
CA ARG A 154 -0.94 24.04 5.82
C ARG A 154 -2.21 24.71 5.29
N VAL A 155 -3.07 23.96 4.62
CA VAL A 155 -4.37 24.45 4.14
C VAL A 155 -5.23 24.91 5.31
N GLU A 156 -5.35 24.10 6.36
CA GLU A 156 -6.12 24.46 7.55
C GLU A 156 -5.57 25.74 8.21
N ALA A 157 -4.25 25.86 8.33
CA ALA A 157 -3.60 27.05 8.88
C ALA A 157 -3.88 28.31 8.04
N LYS A 158 -3.78 28.20 6.71
CA LYS A 158 -4.07 29.32 5.78
C LYS A 158 -5.54 29.70 5.77
N LEU A 159 -6.46 28.73 5.88
CA LEU A 159 -7.90 28.98 6.01
C LEU A 159 -8.22 29.72 7.31
N LYS A 160 -7.64 29.30 8.44
CA LYS A 160 -7.79 29.99 9.74
C LYS A 160 -7.28 31.43 9.68
N LYS A 161 -6.12 31.65 9.05
CA LYS A 161 -5.55 32.99 8.85
C LYS A 161 -6.49 33.87 8.01
N ALA A 162 -6.89 33.40 6.83
CA ALA A 162 -7.80 34.15 5.96
C ALA A 162 -9.17 34.42 6.62
N GLY A 163 -9.67 33.50 7.46
CA GLY A 163 -10.88 33.71 8.26
C GLY A 163 -10.72 34.83 9.29
N LYS A 164 -9.56 34.94 9.94
CA LYS A 164 -9.24 35.99 10.90
C LYS A 164 -9.14 37.36 10.22
N ASP A 165 -8.39 37.43 9.12
CA ASP A 165 -8.16 38.69 8.39
C ASP A 165 -9.48 39.33 7.92
N VAL A 166 -10.42 38.49 7.43
CA VAL A 166 -11.78 38.93 7.07
C VAL A 166 -12.56 39.43 8.29
N LYS A 167 -12.55 38.67 9.39
CA LYS A 167 -13.31 39.02 10.60
C LYS A 167 -12.84 40.34 11.22
N ASP A 168 -11.53 40.59 11.21
CA ASP A 168 -10.95 41.79 11.79
C ASP A 168 -11.29 43.03 10.95
N TYR A 169 -11.36 42.91 9.61
CA TYR A 169 -11.84 43.98 8.73
C TYR A 169 -13.29 44.38 9.06
N PHE A 170 -14.20 43.41 9.18
CA PHE A 170 -15.62 43.71 9.46
C PHE A 170 -15.89 44.25 10.86
N LYS A 171 -14.98 44.03 11.82
CA LYS A 171 -15.08 44.60 13.17
C LYS A 171 -14.48 45.99 13.30
N GLY A 172 -13.52 46.35 12.43
CA GLY A 172 -12.87 47.67 12.46
C GLY A 172 -13.71 48.79 11.87
N ASP A 173 -14.76 48.46 11.10
CA ASP A 173 -15.64 49.40 10.40
C ASP A 173 -16.98 49.67 11.16
N ASN A 174 -17.16 49.18 12.40
CA ASN A 174 -18.36 49.39 13.23
C ASN A 174 -18.02 50.01 14.60
#